data_AF-A0A0R2IP38-F1
#
_entry.id   AF-A0A0R2IP38-F1
#
_cell.length_a   1.000
_cell.length_b   1.000
_cell.length_c   1.000
_cell.angle_alpha   90.00
_cell.angle_beta   90.00
_cell.angle_gamma   90.00
#
_symmetry.space_group_name_H-M   'P 1'
#
loop_
_entity.id
_entity.type
_entity.pdbx_description
1 polymer ?
#
loop_
_entity_poly.entity_id
_entity_poly.type
_entity_poly.pdbx_seq_one_letter_code
_entity_poly.pdbx_strand_id
1 'polypeptide(L)'
;MKRYQDDFKASIVKMHREEKRSIRSLSEEYGVSPAAIHNWVKDAKSVELEDGTEVTSKEFKQLQKENQRLKEELEILKAAAVLLGKH
;
A
#
# COMPACT_ATOMS: atom_id res chain seq x y z
N MET A 1 5.81 21.58 4.28
CA MET A 1 4.80 20.50 4.15
C MET A 1 4.44 20.05 5.57
N LYS A 2 3.18 20.18 6.01
CA LYS A 2 2.77 19.69 7.33
C LYS A 2 2.84 18.17 7.35
N ARG A 3 3.57 17.60 8.30
CA ARG A 3 3.70 16.14 8.47
C ARG A 3 2.66 15.71 9.51
N TYR A 4 1.69 14.93 9.06
CA TYR A 4 0.70 14.32 9.94
C TYR A 4 1.20 12.94 10.38
N GLN A 5 0.90 12.56 11.61
CA GLN A 5 1.18 11.21 12.13
C GLN A 5 0.30 10.18 11.43
N ASP A 6 0.80 8.96 11.29
CA ASP A 6 0.10 7.92 10.52
C ASP A 6 -1.20 7.49 11.20
N ASP A 7 -1.23 7.38 12.54
CA ASP A 7 -2.44 7.09 13.32
C ASP A 7 -3.55 8.14 13.13
N PHE A 8 -3.14 9.41 13.00
CA PHE A 8 -4.07 10.50 12.73
C PHE A 8 -4.67 10.39 11.32
N LYS A 9 -3.84 10.11 10.31
CA LYS A 9 -4.32 9.88 8.95
C LYS A 9 -5.27 8.69 8.89
N ALA A 10 -4.93 7.59 9.57
CA ALA A 10 -5.75 6.39 9.63
C ALA A 10 -7.13 6.68 10.24
N SER A 11 -7.18 7.42 11.35
CA SER A 11 -8.44 7.85 11.98
C SER A 11 -9.33 8.67 11.02
N ILE A 12 -8.75 9.63 10.28
CA ILE A 12 -9.48 10.45 9.30
C ILE A 12 -10.03 9.58 8.15
N VAL A 13 -9.22 8.66 7.64
CA VAL A 13 -9.64 7.73 6.58
C VAL A 13 -10.76 6.82 7.08
N LYS A 14 -10.67 6.33 8.32
CA LYS A 14 -11.69 5.49 8.97
C LYS A 14 -13.03 6.20 9.06
N MET A 15 -13.05 7.42 9.60
CA MET A 15 -14.27 8.25 9.67
C MET A 15 -14.89 8.51 8.28
N HIS A 16 -14.06 8.69 7.25
CA HIS A 16 -14.58 8.86 5.90
C HIS A 16 -15.21 7.58 5.34
N ARG A 17 -14.59 6.41 5.56
CA ARG A 17 -15.01 5.13 4.97
C ARG A 17 -16.15 4.45 5.71
N GLU A 18 -16.05 4.40 7.03
CA GLU A 18 -16.99 3.69 7.91
C GLU A 18 -18.17 4.60 8.26
N GLU A 19 -17.89 5.81 8.76
CA GLU A 19 -18.93 6.75 9.20
C GLU A 19 -19.49 7.62 8.05
N LYS A 20 -19.02 7.40 6.82
CA LYS A 20 -19.44 8.11 5.60
C LYS A 20 -19.35 9.64 5.70
N ARG A 21 -18.47 10.17 6.55
CA ARG A 21 -18.28 11.61 6.72
C ARG A 21 -17.69 12.24 5.46
N SER A 22 -18.13 13.44 5.09
CA SER A 22 -17.59 14.11 3.90
C SER A 22 -16.17 14.63 4.14
N ILE A 23 -15.34 14.59 3.08
CA ILE A 23 -13.98 15.15 3.13
C ILE A 23 -13.99 16.63 3.55
N ARG A 24 -15.03 17.38 3.16
CA ARG A 24 -15.20 18.78 3.52
C ARG A 24 -15.42 18.97 5.02
N SER A 25 -16.32 18.19 5.62
CA SER A 25 -16.57 18.24 7.07
C SER A 25 -15.31 17.90 7.86
N LEU A 26 -14.59 16.86 7.46
CA LEU A 26 -13.32 16.47 8.10
C LEU A 26 -12.24 17.54 7.92
N SER A 27 -12.21 18.21 6.77
CA SER A 27 -11.26 19.28 6.50
C SER A 27 -11.49 20.49 7.41
N GLU A 28 -12.75 20.91 7.55
CA GLU A 28 -13.15 22.06 8.37
C GLU A 28 -12.93 21.78 9.87
N GLU A 29 -13.27 20.58 10.34
CA GLU A 29 -13.16 20.19 11.76
C GLU A 29 -11.70 20.05 12.22
N TYR A 30 -10.87 19.38 11.43
CA TYR A 30 -9.50 19.05 11.83
C TYR A 30 -8.44 20.01 11.26
N GLY A 31 -8.85 21.05 10.52
CA GLY A 31 -7.94 22.01 9.91
C GLY A 31 -6.95 21.39 8.92
N VAL A 32 -7.36 20.30 8.27
CA VAL A 32 -6.58 19.57 7.26
C VAL A 32 -7.07 19.96 5.88
N SER A 33 -6.16 20.17 4.92
CA SER A 33 -6.61 20.47 3.55
C SER A 33 -7.41 19.31 2.93
N PRO A 34 -8.50 19.56 2.18
CA PRO A 34 -9.28 18.51 1.52
C PRO A 34 -8.44 17.61 0.61
N ALA A 35 -7.44 18.19 -0.07
CA ALA A 35 -6.53 17.48 -0.95
C ALA A 35 -5.67 16.44 -0.19
N ALA A 36 -5.22 16.77 1.02
CA ALA A 36 -4.46 15.82 1.85
C ALA A 36 -5.34 14.63 2.28
N ILE A 37 -6.57 14.91 2.72
CA ILE A 37 -7.53 13.86 3.10
C ILE A 37 -7.85 12.97 1.89
N HIS A 38 -8.09 13.57 0.73
CA HIS A 38 -8.32 12.82 -0.52
C HIS A 38 -7.15 11.89 -0.85
N ASN A 39 -5.91 12.38 -0.71
CA ASN A 39 -4.73 11.55 -0.91
C ASN A 39 -4.65 10.39 0.09
N TRP A 40 -4.91 10.63 1.38
CA TRP A 40 -4.91 9.55 2.38
C TRP A 40 -5.98 8.50 2.11
N VAL A 41 -7.19 8.92 1.74
CA VAL A 41 -8.29 8.00 1.39
C VAL A 41 -7.94 7.18 0.16
N LYS A 42 -7.28 7.80 -0.85
CA LYS A 42 -6.82 7.13 -2.06
C LYS A 42 -5.69 6.14 -1.76
N ASP A 43 -4.72 6.54 -0.95
CA ASP A 43 -3.57 5.71 -0.58
C ASP A 43 -3.99 4.52 0.29
N ALA A 44 -5.03 4.71 1.12
CA ALA A 44 -5.64 3.65 1.90
C ALA A 44 -6.54 2.70 1.09
N LYS A 45 -6.67 2.86 -0.24
CA LYS A 45 -7.40 1.86 -1.07
C LYS A 45 -6.61 0.56 -1.06
N SER A 46 -7.01 -0.31 -0.13
CA SER A 46 -6.70 -1.73 -0.07
C SER A 46 -7.67 -2.51 -0.96
N VAL A 47 -7.17 -3.61 -1.50
CA VAL A 47 -7.98 -4.70 -2.05
C VAL A 47 -7.96 -5.79 -1.01
N GLU A 48 -9.13 -6.28 -0.61
CA GLU A 48 -9.26 -7.46 0.25
C GLU A 48 -9.02 -8.69 -0.62
N LEU A 49 -8.04 -9.50 -0.25
CA LEU A 49 -7.74 -10.79 -0.89
C LEU A 49 -8.69 -11.86 -0.35
N GLU A 50 -8.80 -12.99 -1.07
CA GLU A 50 -9.69 -14.11 -0.70
C GLU A 50 -9.43 -14.68 0.71
N ASP A 51 -8.22 -14.51 1.24
CA ASP A 51 -7.83 -14.95 2.58
C ASP A 51 -8.13 -13.91 3.68
N GLY A 52 -8.81 -12.81 3.34
CA GLY A 52 -9.15 -11.72 4.26
C GLY A 52 -7.97 -10.77 4.54
N THR A 53 -6.84 -10.90 3.84
CA THR A 53 -5.76 -9.93 3.96
C THR A 53 -6.04 -8.70 3.11
N GLU A 54 -5.87 -7.52 3.69
CA GLU A 54 -5.96 -6.26 2.97
C GLU A 54 -4.60 -5.87 2.41
N VAL A 55 -4.48 -5.79 1.09
CA VAL A 55 -3.25 -5.32 0.44
C VAL A 55 -3.46 -3.92 -0.09
N THR A 56 -2.70 -2.96 0.43
CA THR A 56 -2.68 -1.60 -0.09
C THR A 56 -1.96 -1.55 -1.44
N SER A 57 -2.31 -0.55 -2.26
CA SER A 57 -1.61 -0.32 -3.55
C SER A 57 -0.09 -0.14 -3.42
N LYS A 58 0.38 0.31 -2.25
CA LYS A 58 1.81 0.49 -1.96
C LYS A 58 2.49 -0.85 -1.69
N GLU A 59 1.88 -1.67 -0.84
CA GLU A 59 2.35 -3.03 -0.55
C GLU A 59 2.35 -3.90 -1.80
N PHE A 60 1.31 -3.80 -2.63
CA PHE A 60 1.24 -4.50 -3.91
C PHE A 60 2.45 -4.19 -4.82
N LYS A 61 2.82 -2.91 -4.96
CA LYS A 61 3.98 -2.51 -5.76
C LYS A 61 5.30 -3.02 -5.18
N GLN A 62 5.40 -3.10 -3.86
CA GLN A 62 6.60 -3.62 -3.21
C GLN A 62 6.73 -5.13 -3.40
N LEU A 63 5.63 -5.87 -3.19
CA LEU A 63 5.55 -7.30 -3.48
C LEU A 63 5.87 -7.62 -4.94
N GLN A 64 5.39 -6.81 -5.89
CA GLN A 64 5.70 -7.00 -7.30
C GLN A 64 7.20 -6.88 -7.58
N LYS A 65 7.88 -5.90 -6.99
CA LYS A 65 9.33 -5.72 -7.14
C LYS A 65 10.11 -6.89 -6.53
N GLU A 66 9.69 -7.34 -5.35
CA GLU A 66 10.33 -8.46 -4.67
C GLU A 66 10.15 -9.77 -5.45
N ASN A 67 8.96 -10.01 -5.98
CA ASN A 67 8.68 -11.17 -6.85
C ASN A 67 9.55 -11.16 -8.11
N GLN A 68 9.75 -9.99 -8.73
CA GLN A 68 10.63 -9.84 -9.88
C GLN A 68 12.09 -10.19 -9.52
N ARG A 69 12.59 -9.65 -8.41
CA ARG A 69 13.94 -9.96 -7.93
C ARG A 69 14.12 -11.45 -7.63
N LEU A 70 13.16 -12.07 -6.95
CA LEU A 70 13.21 -13.50 -6.63
C LEU A 70 13.22 -14.37 -7.88
N LYS A 71 12.47 -13.99 -8.93
CA LYS A 71 12.50 -14.68 -10.22
C LYS A 71 13.87 -14.59 -10.87
N GLU A 72 14.50 -13.42 -10.84
CA GLU A 72 15.86 -13.24 -11.37
C GLU A 72 16.88 -14.09 -10.61
N GLU A 73 16.84 -14.10 -9.28
CA GLU A 73 17.71 -14.95 -8.45
C GLU A 73 17.49 -16.43 -8.75
N LEU A 74 16.24 -16.85 -8.92
CA LEU A 74 15.88 -18.23 -9.24
C LEU A 74 16.37 -18.66 -10.64
N GLU A 75 16.33 -17.78 -11.62
CA GLU A 75 16.89 -18.06 -12.96
C GLU A 75 18.41 -18.18 -12.95
N ILE A 76 19.11 -17.33 -12.18
CA ILE A 76 20.57 -17.45 -11.98
C ILE A 76 20.92 -18.78 -11.33
N LEU A 77 20.17 -19.17 -10.28
CA LEU A 77 20.39 -20.44 -9.57
C LEU A 77 20.16 -21.65 -10.49
N LYS A 78 19.10 -21.63 -11.31
CA LYS A 78 18.86 -22.69 -12.31
C LYS A 78 20.00 -22.78 -13.32
N ALA A 79 20.45 -21.65 -13.85
CA ALA A 79 21.55 -21.62 -14.81
C ALA A 79 22.84 -22.19 -14.19
N ALA A 80 23.15 -21.83 -12.95
CA ALA A 80 24.30 -22.38 -12.22
C ALA A 80 24.16 -23.89 -12.00
N ALA A 81 22.98 -24.39 -11.61
CA ALA A 81 22.74 -25.82 -11.43
C ALA A 81 22.95 -26.62 -12.73
N VAL A 82 22.52 -26.10 -13.88
CA VAL A 82 22.74 -26.72 -15.19
C VAL A 82 24.23 -26.77 -15.55
N LEU A 83 24.99 -25.71 -15.25
CA LEU A 83 26.43 -25.67 -15.48
C LEU A 83 27.17 -26.67 -14.59
N LEU A 84 26.81 -26.74 -13.31
CA LEU A 84 27.45 -27.63 -12.34
C LEU A 84 27.08 -29.12 -12.53
N GLY A 85 25.87 -29.40 -12.99
CA GLY A 85 25.40 -30.77 -13.27
C GLY A 85 25.85 -31.33 -14.64
N LYS A 86 26.57 -30.55 -15.45
CA LYS A 86 27.12 -30.98 -16.74
C LYS A 86 28.54 -31.58 -16.65
N HIS A 87 29.01 -31.89 -15.45
CA HIS A 87 30.25 -32.61 -15.18
C HIS A 87 30.00 -34.04 -14.72
#